data_AF-A0A1E1VBP2-F1
#
_entry.id   AF-A0A1E1VBP2-F1
#
_cell.length_a   1.000
_cell.length_b   1.000
_cell.length_c   1.000
_cell.angle_alpha   90.00
_cell.angle_beta   90.00
_cell.angle_gamma   90.00
#
_symmetry.space_group_name_H-M   'P 1'
#
loop_
_entity.id
_entity.type
_entity.pdbx_description
1 polymer ?
#
loop_
_entity_poly.entity_id
_entity_poly.type
_entity_poly.pdbx_seq_one_letter_code
_entity_poly.pdbx_strand_id
1 'polypeptide(L)'
;MATNPWRSGVLPRKTVELIGVALNAACTNLNPEGTRRHIRAALAAGASRDEILTVVKMASLLSIHSCSLGAPILLEEAGNAGVKPAMRRGAATPTPACDKIRALGQWNEAWNPFFELDPVWTDAFMAAGADIYGSGLMEPRLVELLSIAFDVSFTHMYAPGTRRHIRAALKLGASVEEIMEVLKLCVAQGVQACNLAVPILAEELAERSTT
;
A
#
# COMPACT_ATOMS: atom_id res chain seq x y z
N MET A 1 30.18 -4.05 -0.53
CA MET A 1 28.93 -3.61 -1.19
C MET A 1 27.82 -4.52 -0.70
N ALA A 2 26.91 -4.04 0.13
CA ALA A 2 25.94 -4.91 0.79
C ALA A 2 24.88 -5.38 -0.22
N THR A 3 24.82 -6.69 -0.47
CA THR A 3 23.78 -7.40 -1.23
C THR A 3 22.44 -7.44 -0.49
N ASN A 4 22.42 -6.95 0.76
CA ASN A 4 21.31 -6.99 1.66
C ASN A 4 20.59 -5.61 1.71
N PRO A 5 19.31 -5.53 1.31
CA PRO A 5 18.59 -4.26 1.26
C PRO A 5 18.33 -3.62 2.63
N TRP A 6 18.51 -4.37 3.72
CA TRP A 6 18.33 -3.89 5.09
C TRP A 6 19.46 -2.97 5.58
N ARG A 7 20.63 -3.04 4.92
CA ARG A 7 21.88 -2.40 5.39
C ARG A 7 22.77 -1.90 4.24
N SER A 8 22.25 -1.79 3.03
CA SER A 8 22.98 -1.31 1.85
C SER A 8 23.47 0.13 1.98
N GLY A 9 22.75 0.95 2.76
CA GLY A 9 23.00 2.38 2.93
C GLY A 9 22.37 3.25 1.83
N VAL A 10 21.74 2.64 0.83
CA VAL A 10 21.04 3.35 -0.26
C VAL A 10 19.79 4.05 0.27
N LEU A 11 18.97 3.33 1.04
CA LEU A 11 17.85 3.92 1.77
C LEU A 11 18.27 4.24 3.22
N PRO A 12 17.86 5.39 3.78
CA PRO A 12 18.04 5.67 5.20
C PRO A 12 17.41 4.56 6.06
N ARG A 13 18.03 4.27 7.22
CA ARG A 13 17.54 3.19 8.10
C ARG A 13 16.07 3.38 8.49
N LYS A 14 15.67 4.61 8.79
CA LYS A 14 14.26 4.95 9.08
C LYS A 14 13.32 4.53 7.95
N THR A 15 13.67 4.84 6.70
CA THR A 15 12.89 4.50 5.50
C THR A 15 12.74 2.99 5.34
N VAL A 16 13.84 2.25 5.49
CA VAL A 16 13.83 0.77 5.41
C VAL A 16 12.85 0.18 6.43
N GLU A 17 12.87 0.67 7.67
CA GLU A 17 11.98 0.16 8.72
C GLU A 17 10.53 0.59 8.51
N LEU A 18 10.26 1.81 8.02
CA LEU A 18 8.90 2.23 7.66
C LEU A 18 8.32 1.38 6.50
N ILE A 19 9.13 1.02 5.51
CA ILE A 19 8.72 0.05 4.47
C ILE A 19 8.46 -1.32 5.10
N GLY A 20 9.29 -1.75 6.05
CA GLY A 20 9.05 -2.97 6.82
C GLY A 20 7.70 -2.95 7.56
N VAL A 21 7.33 -1.81 8.18
CA VAL A 21 6.01 -1.61 8.79
C VAL A 21 4.92 -1.72 7.73
N ALA A 22 5.06 -1.02 6.60
CA ALA A 22 4.10 -1.05 5.50
C ALA A 22 3.80 -2.49 5.03
N LEU A 23 4.84 -3.26 4.70
CA LEU A 23 4.71 -4.62 4.17
C LEU A 23 4.13 -5.62 5.17
N ASN A 24 4.39 -5.45 6.47
CA ASN A 24 3.90 -6.36 7.49
C ASN A 24 2.50 -6.00 8.01
N ALA A 25 2.16 -4.71 8.03
CA ALA A 25 0.85 -4.22 8.47
C ALA A 25 -0.19 -4.15 7.33
N ALA A 26 0.22 -4.28 6.06
CA ALA A 26 -0.68 -4.33 4.91
C ALA A 26 -1.82 -5.33 5.13
N CYS A 27 -3.04 -4.95 4.74
CA CYS A 27 -4.23 -5.80 4.89
C CYS A 27 -4.17 -7.09 4.06
N THR A 28 -3.22 -7.20 3.13
CA THR A 28 -2.92 -8.41 2.36
C THR A 28 -1.88 -9.33 3.04
N ASN A 29 -1.31 -8.94 4.18
CA ASN A 29 -0.29 -9.71 4.88
C ASN A 29 -0.58 -9.89 6.39
N LEU A 30 -0.83 -8.79 7.12
CA LEU A 30 -1.19 -8.80 8.54
C LEU A 30 -0.26 -9.64 9.45
N ASN A 31 1.06 -9.52 9.28
CA ASN A 31 2.04 -10.23 10.08
C ASN A 31 2.34 -9.47 11.40
N PRO A 32 1.87 -9.96 12.57
CA PRO A 32 2.00 -9.22 13.84
C PRO A 32 3.44 -9.14 14.33
N GLU A 33 4.22 -10.21 14.19
CA GLU A 33 5.60 -10.26 14.66
C GLU A 33 6.53 -9.37 13.81
N GLY A 34 6.36 -9.42 12.49
CA GLY A 34 7.05 -8.51 11.57
C GLY A 34 6.69 -7.05 11.84
N THR A 35 5.40 -6.75 12.02
CA THR A 35 4.92 -5.40 12.35
C THR A 35 5.56 -4.90 13.64
N ARG A 36 5.55 -5.71 14.72
CA ARG A 36 6.16 -5.35 16.00
C ARG A 36 7.66 -5.08 15.87
N ARG A 37 8.38 -5.92 15.12
CA ARG A 37 9.83 -5.78 14.88
C ARG A 37 10.15 -4.48 14.17
N HIS A 38 9.47 -4.19 13.07
CA HIS A 38 9.74 -3.01 12.27
C HIS A 38 9.29 -1.71 12.94
N ILE A 39 8.20 -1.71 13.73
CA ILE A 39 7.84 -0.55 14.56
C ILE A 39 8.94 -0.22 15.57
N ARG A 40 9.45 -1.22 16.30
CA ARG A 40 10.55 -1.02 17.26
C ARG A 40 11.80 -0.46 16.58
N ALA A 41 12.16 -1.01 15.43
CA ALA A 41 13.34 -0.59 14.69
C ALA A 41 13.17 0.81 14.05
N ALA A 42 11.98 1.16 13.57
CA ALA A 42 11.67 2.50 13.06
C ALA A 42 11.78 3.54 14.18
N LEU A 43 11.22 3.27 15.36
CA LEU A 43 11.36 4.14 16.54
C LEU A 43 12.84 4.32 16.92
N ALA A 44 13.61 3.24 16.96
CA ALA A 44 15.04 3.30 17.24
C ALA A 44 15.84 4.09 16.18
N ALA A 45 15.34 4.12 14.93
CA ALA A 45 15.91 4.91 13.84
C ALA A 45 15.38 6.36 13.77
N GLY A 46 14.60 6.79 14.78
CA GLY A 46 14.09 8.16 14.89
C GLY A 46 12.77 8.43 14.16
N ALA A 47 12.01 7.40 13.79
CA ALA A 47 10.63 7.60 13.35
C ALA A 47 9.75 8.06 14.51
N SER A 48 8.91 9.04 14.26
CA SER A 48 7.88 9.49 15.19
C SER A 48 6.70 8.52 15.24
N ARG A 49 5.90 8.61 16.31
CA ARG A 49 4.60 7.93 16.41
C ARG A 49 3.72 8.25 15.21
N ASP A 50 3.70 9.50 14.76
CA ASP A 50 2.75 9.97 13.75
C ASP A 50 3.17 9.52 12.34
N GLU A 51 4.48 9.43 12.04
CA GLU A 51 4.97 8.78 10.82
C GLU A 51 4.53 7.31 10.76
N ILE A 52 4.74 6.56 11.85
CA ILE A 52 4.35 5.14 11.93
C ILE A 52 2.84 4.97 11.79
N LEU A 53 2.05 5.78 12.50
CA LEU A 53 0.60 5.74 12.40
C LEU A 53 0.12 6.07 10.98
N THR A 54 0.78 7.02 10.31
CA THR A 54 0.46 7.35 8.91
C THR A 54 0.72 6.17 7.99
N VAL A 55 1.85 5.46 8.15
CA VAL A 55 2.11 4.22 7.38
C VAL A 55 1.04 3.15 7.64
N VAL A 56 0.61 2.96 8.89
CA VAL A 56 -0.47 2.02 9.22
C VAL A 56 -1.80 2.44 8.59
N LYS A 57 -2.10 3.74 8.57
CA LYS A 57 -3.29 4.25 7.88
C LYS A 57 -3.22 4.05 6.36
N MET A 58 -2.06 4.29 5.74
CA MET A 58 -1.84 4.00 4.32
C MET A 58 -2.08 2.51 4.01
N ALA A 59 -1.64 1.62 4.89
CA ALA A 59 -1.85 0.17 4.75
C ALA A 59 -3.33 -0.22 4.67
N SER A 60 -4.22 0.55 5.30
CA SER A 60 -5.68 0.33 5.22
C SER A 60 -6.30 0.81 3.90
N LEU A 61 -5.73 1.86 3.27
CA LEU A 61 -6.28 2.42 2.03
C LEU A 61 -6.04 1.53 0.81
N LEU A 62 -5.12 0.57 0.91
CA LEU A 62 -4.87 -0.44 -0.12
C LEU A 62 -6.14 -1.15 -0.59
N SER A 63 -7.14 -1.28 0.29
CA SER A 63 -8.42 -1.93 0.00
C SER A 63 -9.20 -1.29 -1.15
N ILE A 64 -8.93 -0.04 -1.51
CA ILE A 64 -9.56 0.61 -2.66
C ILE A 64 -9.26 -0.07 -4.00
N HIS A 65 -8.19 -0.86 -4.06
CA HIS A 65 -7.84 -1.60 -5.26
C HIS A 65 -8.84 -2.71 -5.59
N SER A 66 -9.66 -3.16 -4.63
CA SER A 66 -10.84 -3.98 -4.94
C SER A 66 -11.80 -3.24 -5.88
N CYS A 67 -12.05 -1.96 -5.65
CA CYS A 67 -12.87 -1.14 -6.54
C CYS A 67 -12.12 -0.77 -7.83
N SER A 68 -10.83 -0.45 -7.74
CA SER A 68 -10.03 -0.08 -8.91
C SER A 68 -9.90 -1.23 -9.92
N LEU A 69 -9.94 -2.48 -9.45
CA LEU A 69 -10.01 -3.68 -10.29
C LEU A 69 -11.46 -4.03 -10.67
N GLY A 70 -12.35 -4.12 -9.68
CA GLY A 70 -13.67 -4.71 -9.85
C GLY A 70 -14.71 -3.80 -10.49
N ALA A 71 -14.66 -2.48 -10.25
CA ALA A 71 -15.64 -1.55 -10.82
C ALA A 71 -15.63 -1.48 -12.36
N PRO A 72 -14.47 -1.39 -13.06
CA PRO A 72 -14.48 -1.44 -14.52
C PRO A 72 -15.03 -2.78 -15.05
N ILE A 73 -14.67 -3.90 -14.42
CA ILE A 73 -15.19 -5.23 -14.79
C ILE A 73 -16.71 -5.31 -14.58
N LEU A 74 -17.20 -4.78 -13.46
CA LEU A 74 -18.63 -4.73 -13.16
C LEU A 74 -19.39 -3.92 -14.22
N LEU A 75 -18.87 -2.76 -14.63
CA LEU A 75 -19.49 -1.94 -15.67
C LEU A 75 -19.48 -2.65 -17.03
N GLU A 76 -18.38 -3.31 -17.39
CA GLU A 76 -18.24 -4.09 -18.63
C GLU A 76 -19.26 -5.24 -18.68
N GLU A 77 -19.31 -6.07 -17.65
CA GLU A 77 -20.21 -7.22 -17.59
C GLU A 77 -21.68 -6.82 -17.48
N ALA A 78 -21.99 -5.73 -16.76
CA ALA A 78 -23.33 -5.16 -16.73
C ALA A 78 -23.76 -4.70 -18.14
N GLY A 79 -22.86 -4.05 -18.88
CA GLY A 79 -23.06 -3.68 -20.28
C GLY A 79 -23.34 -4.88 -21.18
N ASN A 80 -22.51 -5.93 -21.07
CA ASN A 80 -22.67 -7.19 -21.82
C ASN A 80 -24.00 -7.90 -21.52
N ALA A 81 -24.47 -7.82 -20.26
CA ALA A 81 -25.75 -8.38 -19.84
C ALA A 81 -26.97 -7.49 -20.15
N GLY A 82 -26.77 -6.29 -20.71
CA GLY A 82 -27.84 -5.30 -20.91
C GLY A 82 -28.41 -4.75 -19.60
N VAL A 83 -27.73 -4.95 -18.47
CA VAL A 83 -28.11 -4.43 -17.15
C VAL A 83 -27.53 -3.04 -17.02
N LYS A 84 -28.40 -2.02 -16.93
CA LYS A 84 -27.95 -0.68 -16.61
C LYS A 84 -27.66 -0.59 -15.11
N PRO A 85 -26.47 -0.11 -14.69
CA PRO A 85 -26.25 0.20 -13.30
C PRO A 85 -27.34 1.16 -12.85
N ALA A 86 -28.02 0.85 -11.75
CA ALA A 86 -28.79 1.85 -11.05
C ALA A 86 -27.77 2.85 -10.51
N MET A 87 -27.41 3.85 -11.32
CA MET A 87 -26.61 4.95 -10.84
C MET A 87 -27.30 5.46 -9.58
N ARG A 88 -26.58 5.48 -8.45
CA ARG A 88 -27.02 6.22 -7.26
C ARG A 88 -26.93 7.72 -7.57
N ARG A 89 -27.69 8.15 -8.58
CA ARG A 89 -27.89 9.53 -8.98
C ARG A 89 -29.09 10.05 -8.20
N GLY A 90 -28.81 10.65 -7.05
CA GLY A 90 -29.52 11.86 -6.66
C GLY A 90 -28.84 13.03 -7.38
N ALA A 91 -29.62 13.93 -7.96
CA ALA A 91 -29.10 15.18 -8.50
C ALA A 91 -28.14 15.86 -7.50
N ALA A 92 -26.95 16.24 -7.98
CA ALA A 92 -25.97 17.09 -7.30
C ALA A 92 -25.72 16.76 -5.81
N THR A 93 -25.52 15.49 -5.46
CA THR A 93 -24.94 15.21 -4.14
C THR A 93 -23.48 15.67 -4.17
N PRO A 94 -23.06 16.62 -3.31
CA PRO A 94 -21.71 17.18 -3.36
C PRO A 94 -20.65 16.10 -3.15
N THR A 95 -19.57 16.18 -3.93
CA THR A 95 -18.38 15.34 -3.77
C THR A 95 -17.13 16.20 -3.52
N PRO A 96 -17.09 16.97 -2.42
CA PRO A 96 -16.07 17.98 -2.19
C PRO A 96 -14.64 17.43 -2.18
N ALA A 97 -14.42 16.21 -1.71
CA ALA A 97 -13.07 15.61 -1.71
C ALA A 97 -12.62 15.25 -3.13
N CYS A 98 -13.49 14.60 -3.91
CA CYS A 98 -13.28 14.28 -5.32
C CYS A 98 -13.08 15.54 -6.17
N ASP A 99 -13.86 16.58 -5.91
CA ASP A 99 -13.80 17.86 -6.62
C ASP A 99 -12.48 18.57 -6.32
N LYS A 100 -12.05 18.60 -5.05
CA LYS A 100 -10.76 19.14 -4.65
C LYS A 100 -9.60 18.40 -5.31
N ILE A 101 -9.63 17.07 -5.33
CA ILE A 101 -8.59 16.26 -5.98
C ILE A 101 -8.51 16.53 -7.48
N ARG A 102 -9.65 16.70 -8.16
CA ARG A 102 -9.72 17.12 -9.57
C ARG A 102 -9.13 18.51 -9.78
N ALA A 103 -9.52 19.48 -8.95
CA ALA A 103 -9.02 20.85 -9.03
C ALA A 103 -7.49 20.93 -8.84
N LEU A 104 -6.91 20.02 -8.05
CA LEU A 104 -5.46 19.89 -7.87
C LEU A 104 -4.75 19.12 -9.01
N GLY A 105 -5.48 18.60 -9.99
CA GLY A 105 -4.92 17.78 -11.07
C GLY A 105 -4.38 16.42 -10.60
N GLN A 106 -4.83 15.95 -9.44
CA GLN A 106 -4.37 14.69 -8.81
C GLN A 106 -5.35 13.53 -9.02
N TRP A 107 -6.38 13.73 -9.83
CA TRP A 107 -7.35 12.69 -10.13
C TRP A 107 -6.74 11.56 -10.94
N ASN A 108 -6.96 10.32 -10.51
CA ASN A 108 -6.56 9.11 -11.22
C ASN A 108 -7.77 8.53 -11.97
N GLU A 109 -7.62 8.29 -13.28
CA GLU A 109 -8.67 7.73 -14.12
C GLU A 109 -9.15 6.35 -13.66
N ALA A 110 -8.31 5.59 -12.96
CA ALA A 110 -8.69 4.31 -12.34
C ALA A 110 -9.83 4.46 -11.31
N TRP A 111 -10.13 5.68 -10.87
CA TRP A 111 -11.21 5.99 -9.95
C TRP A 111 -12.54 6.31 -10.63
N ASN A 112 -12.54 6.54 -11.96
CA ASN A 112 -13.77 6.84 -12.71
C ASN A 112 -14.84 5.75 -12.57
N PRO A 113 -14.53 4.44 -12.70
CA PRO A 113 -15.56 3.41 -12.69
C PRO A 113 -16.36 3.35 -11.37
N PHE A 114 -15.67 3.40 -10.23
CA PHE A 114 -16.38 3.35 -8.94
C PHE A 114 -16.96 4.70 -8.53
N PHE A 115 -16.42 5.82 -9.03
CA PHE A 115 -17.09 7.12 -8.93
C PHE A 115 -18.41 7.17 -9.71
N GLU A 116 -18.45 6.56 -10.90
CA GLU A 116 -19.67 6.45 -11.70
C GLU A 116 -20.75 5.61 -11.01
N LEU A 117 -20.34 4.52 -10.37
CA LEU A 117 -21.22 3.60 -9.65
C LEU A 117 -21.75 4.19 -8.33
N ASP A 118 -20.88 4.79 -7.52
CA ASP A 118 -21.26 5.38 -6.22
C ASP A 118 -20.37 6.60 -5.89
N PRO A 119 -20.75 7.81 -6.35
CA PRO A 119 -19.94 9.01 -6.17
C PRO A 119 -19.83 9.46 -4.71
N VAL A 120 -20.88 9.25 -3.91
CA VAL A 120 -20.92 9.65 -2.49
C VAL A 120 -20.01 8.78 -1.65
N TRP A 121 -20.07 7.46 -1.85
CA TRP A 121 -19.16 6.54 -1.19
C TRP A 121 -17.71 6.80 -1.61
N THR A 122 -17.48 7.05 -2.91
CA THR A 122 -16.16 7.37 -3.44
C THR A 122 -15.60 8.62 -2.79
N ASP A 123 -16.42 9.68 -2.65
CA ASP A 123 -16.02 10.92 -2.00
C ASP A 123 -15.61 10.73 -0.54
N ALA A 124 -16.40 9.96 0.22
CA ALA A 124 -16.09 9.66 1.61
C ALA A 124 -14.76 8.90 1.75
N PHE A 125 -14.49 7.94 0.85
CA PHE A 125 -13.22 7.23 0.82
C PHE A 125 -12.05 8.18 0.48
N MET A 126 -12.23 9.03 -0.53
CA MET A 126 -11.21 10.01 -0.94
C MET A 126 -10.93 11.04 0.16
N ALA A 127 -11.93 11.46 0.93
CA ALA A 127 -11.77 12.34 2.09
C ALA A 127 -10.86 11.70 3.15
N ALA A 128 -11.10 10.43 3.49
CA ALA A 128 -10.26 9.69 4.44
C ALA A 128 -8.81 9.58 3.94
N GLY A 129 -8.60 9.37 2.65
CA GLY A 129 -7.27 9.34 2.03
C GLY A 129 -6.58 10.70 2.05
N ALA A 130 -7.30 11.78 1.75
CA ALA A 130 -6.75 13.14 1.69
C ALA A 130 -6.13 13.58 3.02
N ASP A 131 -6.73 13.22 4.15
CA ASP A 131 -6.18 13.54 5.48
C ASP A 131 -4.86 12.82 5.79
N ILE A 132 -4.66 11.63 5.21
CA ILE A 132 -3.45 10.82 5.40
C ILE A 132 -2.32 11.38 4.55
N TYR A 133 -2.55 11.50 3.24
CA TYR A 133 -1.56 11.94 2.27
C TYR A 133 -1.28 13.46 2.33
N GLY A 134 -2.25 14.25 2.79
CA GLY A 134 -2.15 15.70 2.95
C GLY A 134 -1.62 16.16 4.31
N SER A 135 -1.28 15.23 5.21
CA SER A 135 -0.86 15.56 6.59
C SER A 135 0.46 16.34 6.68
N GLY A 136 1.30 16.30 5.65
CA GLY A 136 2.63 16.94 5.65
C GLY A 136 3.64 16.28 6.59
N LEU A 137 3.31 15.13 7.20
CA LEU A 137 4.17 14.42 8.16
C LEU A 137 5.35 13.70 7.51
N MET A 138 5.27 13.43 6.20
CA MET A 138 6.30 12.73 5.44
C MET A 138 6.60 13.48 4.14
N GLU A 139 7.87 13.48 3.77
CA GLU A 139 8.31 13.99 2.47
C GLU A 139 7.57 13.28 1.33
N PRO A 140 7.11 13.99 0.29
CA PRO A 140 6.38 13.40 -0.83
C PRO A 140 7.09 12.21 -1.46
N ARG A 141 8.43 12.27 -1.57
CA ARG A 141 9.24 11.17 -2.09
C ARG A 141 9.13 9.89 -1.24
N LEU A 142 9.12 10.01 0.09
CA LEU A 142 8.95 8.87 0.98
C LEU A 142 7.55 8.27 0.85
N VAL A 143 6.54 9.12 0.74
CA VAL A 143 5.14 8.69 0.50
C VAL A 143 5.03 7.87 -0.78
N GLU A 144 5.70 8.28 -1.86
CA GLU A 144 5.73 7.51 -3.11
C GLU A 144 6.49 6.18 -2.95
N LEU A 145 7.64 6.14 -2.25
CA LEU A 145 8.36 4.89 -2.00
C LEU A 145 7.54 3.89 -1.16
N LEU A 146 6.81 4.37 -0.16
CA LEU A 146 5.88 3.55 0.63
C LEU A 146 4.73 3.03 -0.22
N SER A 147 4.16 3.88 -1.08
CA SER A 147 3.08 3.50 -1.99
C SER A 147 3.53 2.46 -3.02
N ILE A 148 4.77 2.56 -3.52
CA ILE A 148 5.39 1.50 -4.34
C ILE A 148 5.48 0.19 -3.56
N ALA A 149 5.94 0.23 -2.30
CA ALA A 149 6.07 -0.98 -1.47
C ALA A 149 4.72 -1.68 -1.27
N PHE A 150 3.66 -0.93 -0.99
CA PHE A 150 2.30 -1.47 -0.90
C PHE A 150 1.85 -2.12 -2.21
N ASP A 151 2.05 -1.44 -3.33
CA ASP A 151 1.54 -1.90 -4.62
C ASP A 151 2.30 -3.10 -5.18
N VAL A 152 3.62 -3.12 -5.03
CA VAL A 152 4.49 -4.16 -5.61
C VAL A 152 4.70 -5.38 -4.71
N SER A 153 4.24 -5.34 -3.45
CA SER A 153 4.30 -6.48 -2.54
C SER A 153 3.74 -7.73 -3.21
N PHE A 154 4.40 -8.90 -3.06
CA PHE A 154 3.96 -10.14 -3.71
C PHE A 154 2.59 -10.65 -3.20
N THR A 155 2.14 -10.15 -2.04
CA THR A 155 0.80 -10.43 -1.52
C THR A 155 -0.30 -9.56 -2.16
N HIS A 156 0.07 -8.61 -3.03
CA HIS A 156 -0.86 -7.65 -3.63
C HIS A 156 -0.64 -7.45 -5.15
N MET A 157 0.59 -7.14 -5.58
CA MET A 157 1.01 -7.07 -7.00
C MET A 157 0.13 -6.21 -7.91
N TYR A 158 -0.26 -5.01 -7.45
CA TYR A 158 -1.08 -4.09 -8.21
C TYR A 158 -0.25 -3.23 -9.18
N ALA A 159 -0.13 -3.72 -10.42
CA ALA A 159 0.65 -3.09 -11.48
C ALA A 159 0.27 -1.63 -11.84
N PRO A 160 -1.02 -1.24 -11.93
CA PRO A 160 -1.39 0.14 -12.26
C PRO A 160 -0.87 1.16 -11.24
N GLY A 161 -1.07 0.86 -9.95
CA GLY A 161 -0.56 1.69 -8.86
C GLY A 161 0.96 1.72 -8.81
N THR A 162 1.61 0.55 -8.93
CA THR A 162 3.08 0.43 -9.02
C THR A 162 3.65 1.35 -10.09
N ARG A 163 3.09 1.33 -11.31
CA ARG A 163 3.54 2.17 -12.42
C ARG A 163 3.38 3.66 -12.13
N ARG A 164 2.23 4.06 -11.56
CA ARG A 164 1.92 5.44 -11.22
C ARG A 164 2.89 5.98 -10.16
N HIS A 165 3.10 5.23 -9.09
CA HIS A 165 3.95 5.66 -7.98
C HIS A 165 5.44 5.63 -8.32
N ILE A 166 5.92 4.67 -9.14
CA ILE A 166 7.30 4.72 -9.68
C ILE A 166 7.52 6.00 -10.49
N ARG A 167 6.59 6.35 -11.38
CA ARG A 167 6.70 7.59 -12.19
C ARG A 167 6.74 8.84 -11.29
N ALA A 168 5.91 8.89 -10.26
CA ALA A 168 5.87 10.01 -9.33
C ALA A 168 7.14 10.09 -8.48
N ALA A 169 7.64 8.97 -7.94
CA ALA A 169 8.89 8.91 -7.19
C ALA A 169 10.09 9.41 -8.01
N LEU A 170 10.20 8.96 -9.27
CA LEU A 170 11.25 9.42 -10.20
C LEU A 170 11.15 10.93 -10.46
N LYS A 171 9.94 11.46 -10.65
CA LYS A 171 9.71 12.91 -10.83
C LYS A 171 10.12 13.72 -9.60
N LEU A 172 10.01 13.12 -8.41
CA LEU A 172 10.45 13.71 -7.13
C LEU A 172 11.94 13.45 -6.82
N GLY A 173 12.70 12.89 -7.78
CA GLY A 173 14.14 12.67 -7.65
C GLY A 173 14.55 11.39 -6.93
N ALA A 174 13.64 10.43 -6.74
CA ALA A 174 14.05 9.09 -6.31
C ALA A 174 14.95 8.44 -7.37
N SER A 175 16.01 7.75 -6.93
CA SER A 175 16.91 7.07 -7.85
C SER A 175 16.38 5.68 -8.21
N VAL A 176 16.87 5.12 -9.31
CA VAL A 176 16.54 3.74 -9.69
C VAL A 176 17.01 2.75 -8.62
N GLU A 177 18.16 3.02 -8.00
CA GLU A 177 18.72 2.21 -6.92
C GLU A 177 17.81 2.19 -5.70
N GLU A 178 17.28 3.35 -5.27
CA GLU A 178 16.34 3.39 -4.14
C GLU A 178 15.07 2.61 -4.42
N ILE A 179 14.49 2.77 -5.61
CA ILE A 179 13.29 2.01 -6.01
C ILE A 179 13.62 0.52 -6.01
N MET A 180 14.77 0.12 -6.56
CA MET A 180 15.22 -1.27 -6.54
C MET A 180 15.40 -1.80 -5.11
N GLU A 181 15.85 -1.00 -4.16
CA GLU A 181 15.90 -1.39 -2.75
C GLU A 181 14.51 -1.62 -2.15
N VAL A 182 13.50 -0.80 -2.50
CA VAL A 182 12.09 -1.07 -2.14
C VAL A 182 11.65 -2.43 -2.69
N LEU A 183 11.95 -2.72 -3.96
CA LEU A 183 11.61 -4.02 -4.57
C LEU A 183 12.29 -5.19 -3.86
N LYS A 184 13.58 -5.06 -3.53
CA LYS A 184 14.32 -6.09 -2.77
C LYS A 184 13.74 -6.29 -1.36
N LEU A 185 13.27 -5.23 -0.70
CA LEU A 185 12.59 -5.35 0.61
C LEU A 185 11.28 -6.14 0.50
N CYS A 186 10.54 -5.98 -0.60
CA CYS A 186 9.35 -6.79 -0.89
C CYS A 186 9.73 -8.27 -1.08
N VAL A 187 10.75 -8.56 -1.90
CA VAL A 187 11.27 -9.92 -2.10
C VAL A 187 11.75 -10.55 -0.80
N ALA A 188 12.42 -9.77 0.06
CA ALA A 188 12.91 -10.24 1.35
C ALA A 188 11.80 -10.72 2.30
N GLN A 189 10.54 -10.31 2.11
CA GLN A 189 9.42 -10.83 2.90
C GLN A 189 9.13 -12.32 2.62
N GLY A 190 9.66 -12.92 1.54
CA GLY A 190 9.52 -14.35 1.29
C GLY A 190 10.09 -15.24 2.42
N VAL A 191 11.05 -14.72 3.19
CA VAL A 191 11.61 -15.42 4.37
C VAL A 191 10.56 -15.75 5.44
N GLN A 192 9.42 -15.06 5.41
CA GLN A 192 8.32 -15.30 6.35
C GLN A 192 7.79 -16.74 6.27
N ALA A 193 7.84 -17.38 5.10
CA ALA A 193 7.47 -18.79 4.96
C ALA A 193 8.35 -19.69 5.84
N CYS A 194 9.67 -19.48 5.84
CA CYS A 194 10.59 -20.22 6.69
C CYS A 194 10.42 -19.87 8.16
N ASN A 195 10.22 -18.58 8.49
CA ASN A 195 10.02 -18.14 9.87
C ASN A 195 8.78 -18.78 10.52
N LEU A 196 7.75 -19.08 9.72
CA LEU A 196 6.56 -19.81 10.17
C LEU A 196 6.83 -21.32 10.22
N ALA A 197 7.26 -21.91 9.11
CA ALA A 197 7.23 -23.35 8.93
C ALA A 197 8.38 -24.09 9.65
N VAL A 198 9.56 -23.48 9.78
CA VAL A 198 10.73 -24.16 10.38
C VAL A 198 10.51 -24.46 11.87
N PRO A 199 10.03 -23.52 12.71
CA PRO A 199 9.71 -23.83 14.11
C PRO A 199 8.65 -24.92 14.24
N ILE A 200 7.57 -24.84 13.46
CA ILE A 200 6.49 -25.84 13.45
C ILE A 200 7.05 -27.22 13.08
N LEU A 201 7.88 -27.31 12.03
CA LEU A 201 8.50 -28.58 11.65
C LEU A 201 9.36 -29.16 12.79
N ALA A 202 10.10 -28.31 13.50
CA ALA A 202 10.93 -28.75 14.63
C ALA A 202 10.08 -29.29 15.79
N GLU A 203 8.93 -28.65 16.09
CA GLU A 203 7.97 -29.07 17.11
C GLU A 203 7.39 -30.45 16.76
N GLU A 204 6.87 -30.63 15.56
CA GLU A 204 6.27 -31.89 15.10
C GLU A 204 7.28 -33.07 15.06
N LEU A 205 8.54 -32.80 14.69
CA LEU A 205 9.61 -33.80 14.72
C LEU A 205 9.97 -34.22 16.15
N ALA A 206 9.93 -33.28 17.10
CA ALA A 206 10.19 -33.56 18.51
C ALA A 206 9.07 -34.44 19.10
N GLU A 207 7.80 -34.13 18.82
CA GLU A 207 6.65 -34.92 19.27
C GLU A 207 6.71 -36.36 18.74
N ARG A 208 6.96 -36.53 17.43
CA ARG A 208 7.09 -37.86 16.82
C ARG A 208 8.24 -38.69 17.40
N SER A 209 9.32 -38.04 17.82
CA SER A 209 10.49 -38.74 18.39
C SER A 209 10.26 -39.21 19.84
N THR A 210 9.20 -38.73 20.49
CA THR A 210 8.80 -39.13 21.85
C THR A 210 7.72 -40.21 21.90
N THR A 211 7.22 -40.66 20.73
CA THR A 211 6.25 -41.76 20.57
C THR A 211 6.94 -43.01 20.02
#